data_AF-A0A848UMP8-F1
#
_entry.id   AF-A0A848UMP8-F1
#
_cell.length_a   1.000
_cell.length_b   1.000
_cell.length_c   1.000
_cell.angle_alpha   90.00
_cell.angle_beta   90.00
_cell.angle_gamma   90.00
#
_symmetry.space_group_name_H-M   'P 1'
#
loop_
_entity.id
_entity.type
_entity.pdbx_description
1 polymer ?
#
loop_
_entity_poly.entity_id
_entity_poly.type
_entity_poly.pdbx_seq_one_letter_code
_entity_poly.pdbx_strand_id
1 'polypeptide(L)'
;GFPMHEDGIGMARTFEREFHGETAEATGVRSGFFAAVDLPANPAAYTGLRSGSMVGDHGDVGAVDEPVAQPVSLSARRARPRVGVLTGTFGARVIEPLIGELGRDDVRVLPVTNEFFGGNTGVTGLMTGDDLTRTLAGEPAGDRYLLPDVCLSEDGRFLDGLTVADLPRPVEIVPTDGIALRRALERAA
;
A
#
# COMPACT_ATOMS: atom_id res chain seq x y z
N GLY A 1 -18.69 -24.96 12.03
CA GLY A 1 -17.68 -23.89 12.04
C GLY A 1 -16.51 -24.36 11.21
N PHE A 2 -15.98 -23.50 10.36
CA PHE A 2 -14.73 -23.79 9.65
C PHE A 2 -13.56 -23.52 10.61
N PRO A 3 -12.55 -24.40 10.69
CA PRO A 3 -11.35 -24.09 11.46
C PRO A 3 -10.68 -22.84 10.87
N MET A 4 -10.11 -22.00 11.74
CA MET A 4 -9.22 -20.91 11.32
C MET A 4 -7.98 -21.54 10.70
N HIS A 5 -8.01 -21.71 9.38
CA HIS A 5 -6.79 -21.89 8.61
C HIS A 5 -6.11 -20.53 8.53
N GLU A 6 -4.90 -20.42 9.08
CA GLU A 6 -4.00 -19.26 8.98
C GLU A 6 -3.46 -19.02 7.56
N ASP A 7 -4.12 -19.62 6.55
CA ASP A 7 -3.91 -19.35 5.14
C ASP A 7 -4.49 -17.97 4.78
N GLY A 8 -3.94 -17.32 3.75
CA GLY A 8 -4.40 -15.98 3.32
C GLY A 8 -5.90 -15.89 2.98
N ILE A 9 -6.55 -17.01 2.65
CA ILE A 9 -8.01 -17.09 2.41
C ILE A 9 -8.79 -16.95 3.72
N GLY A 10 -8.28 -17.50 4.84
CA GLY A 10 -8.89 -17.36 6.16
C GLY A 10 -8.82 -15.92 6.65
N MET A 11 -7.65 -15.27 6.49
CA MET A 11 -7.47 -13.86 6.83
C MET A 11 -8.40 -12.94 6.02
N ALA A 12 -8.51 -13.16 4.70
CA ALA A 12 -9.41 -12.38 3.84
C ALA A 12 -10.88 -12.47 4.29
N ARG A 13 -11.39 -13.68 4.58
CA ARG A 13 -12.77 -13.84 5.08
C ARG A 13 -13.01 -13.21 6.43
N THR A 14 -12.02 -13.20 7.32
CA THR A 14 -12.13 -12.51 8.60
C THR A 14 -12.25 -11.00 8.38
N PHE A 15 -11.42 -10.43 7.50
CA PHE A 15 -11.47 -9.02 7.12
C PHE A 15 -12.81 -8.62 6.47
N GLU A 16 -13.36 -9.45 5.56
CA GLU A 16 -14.68 -9.25 4.95
C GLU A 16 -15.77 -9.15 6.02
N ARG A 17 -15.82 -10.11 6.96
CA ARG A 17 -16.83 -10.15 8.04
C ARG A 17 -16.72 -8.96 8.99
N GLU A 18 -15.49 -8.54 9.31
CA GLU A 18 -15.20 -7.34 10.09
C GLU A 18 -15.67 -6.06 9.39
N PHE A 19 -15.43 -5.95 8.07
CA PHE A 19 -15.85 -4.83 7.25
C PHE A 19 -17.38 -4.72 7.17
N HIS A 20 -18.09 -5.84 6.98
CA HIS A 20 -19.56 -5.87 7.05
C HIS A 20 -20.10 -5.65 8.47
N GLY A 21 -19.27 -5.78 9.51
CA GLY A 21 -19.69 -5.63 10.92
C GLY A 21 -20.40 -6.86 11.48
N GLU A 22 -20.16 -8.04 10.93
CA GLU A 22 -20.62 -9.31 11.52
C GLU A 22 -19.85 -9.71 12.80
N THR A 23 -18.78 -8.97 13.12
CA THR A 23 -17.99 -9.09 14.35
C THR A 23 -17.87 -7.73 15.03
N ALA A 24 -17.93 -7.74 16.37
CA ALA A 24 -17.81 -6.53 17.18
C ALA A 24 -16.36 -6.21 17.58
N GLU A 25 -15.48 -7.22 17.55
CA GLU A 25 -14.06 -7.13 17.85
C GLU A 25 -13.27 -7.58 16.62
N ALA A 26 -12.15 -6.90 16.36
CA ALA A 26 -11.23 -7.27 15.29
C ALA A 26 -10.36 -8.45 15.74
N THR A 27 -10.12 -9.39 14.83
CA THR A 27 -9.26 -10.55 15.05
C THR A 27 -7.82 -10.10 14.90
N GLY A 28 -7.28 -9.50 15.96
CA GLY A 28 -6.06 -8.68 15.93
C GLY A 28 -4.88 -9.31 15.19
N VAL A 29 -4.66 -8.88 13.95
CA VAL A 29 -3.37 -9.03 13.29
C VAL A 29 -2.41 -8.08 13.99
N ARG A 30 -1.35 -8.62 14.60
CA ARG A 30 -0.32 -7.76 15.22
C ARG A 30 0.29 -6.86 14.16
N SER A 31 0.48 -5.58 14.48
CA SER A 31 1.17 -4.64 13.58
C SER A 31 2.64 -5.04 13.42
N GLY A 32 3.22 -4.70 12.27
CA GLY A 32 4.63 -4.96 11.96
C GLY A 32 4.93 -6.27 11.21
N PHE A 33 5.80 -6.15 10.21
CA PHE A 33 6.28 -7.23 9.34
C PHE A 33 6.79 -8.48 10.09
N PHE A 34 7.40 -8.32 11.26
CA PHE A 34 8.00 -9.43 12.02
C PHE A 34 7.10 -10.06 13.09
N ALA A 35 5.85 -9.62 13.25
CA ALA A 35 5.02 -10.03 14.38
C ALA A 35 4.58 -11.52 14.37
N ALA A 36 4.85 -12.24 13.27
CA ALA A 36 4.70 -13.68 13.11
C ALA A 36 6.01 -14.49 13.33
N VAL A 37 7.14 -13.83 13.58
CA VAL A 37 8.47 -14.46 13.70
C VAL A 37 8.85 -14.67 15.17
N ASP A 38 8.13 -15.59 15.83
CA ASP A 38 8.53 -16.14 17.14
C ASP A 38 8.42 -17.68 17.13
N LEU A 39 9.10 -18.26 16.13
CA LEU A 39 9.36 -19.69 15.96
C LEU A 39 10.85 -19.87 15.58
N PRO A 40 11.49 -20.99 15.94
CA PRO A 40 12.94 -21.02 16.19
C PRO A 40 13.82 -20.73 14.95
N ALA A 41 14.91 -20.02 15.22
CA ALA A 41 16.02 -19.62 14.33
C ALA A 41 15.97 -20.16 12.89
N ASN A 42 15.46 -19.34 11.97
CA ASN A 42 15.61 -19.55 10.53
C ASN A 42 17.11 -19.46 10.13
N PRO A 43 17.72 -20.51 9.55
CA PRO A 43 19.15 -20.53 9.22
C PRO A 43 19.54 -19.66 8.01
N ALA A 44 18.59 -18.99 7.34
CA ALA A 44 18.85 -18.14 6.18
C ALA A 44 19.41 -16.74 6.55
N ALA A 45 20.45 -16.69 7.39
CA ALA A 45 21.18 -15.46 7.69
C ALA A 45 22.08 -15.06 6.51
N TYR A 46 21.55 -14.25 5.59
CA TYR A 46 22.29 -13.80 4.40
C TYR A 46 23.30 -12.68 4.72
N THR A 47 24.45 -13.05 5.31
CA THR A 47 25.60 -12.17 5.46
C THR A 47 26.47 -12.20 4.21
N GLY A 48 26.39 -11.14 3.39
CA GLY A 48 27.20 -10.95 2.19
C GLY A 48 27.66 -9.50 2.05
N LEU A 49 28.97 -9.25 2.13
CA LEU A 49 29.58 -7.93 2.33
C LEU A 49 30.32 -7.44 1.08
N ARG A 50 30.14 -6.14 0.73
CA ARG A 50 31.13 -5.22 0.05
C ARG A 50 31.44 -5.52 -1.44
N SER A 51 31.99 -4.63 -2.29
CA SER A 51 32.07 -3.15 -2.36
C SER A 51 32.69 -2.68 -3.70
N GLY A 52 32.33 -1.47 -4.18
CA GLY A 52 33.13 -0.61 -5.11
C GLY A 52 32.87 -0.78 -6.62
N SER A 53 33.29 0.13 -7.52
CA SER A 53 33.62 1.57 -7.41
C SER A 53 33.83 2.21 -8.82
N MET A 54 33.59 3.53 -8.95
CA MET A 54 34.05 4.48 -10.02
C MET A 54 33.54 4.44 -11.49
N VAL A 55 32.86 5.55 -11.86
CA VAL A 55 33.14 6.56 -12.94
C VAL A 55 33.58 6.15 -14.37
N GLY A 56 32.88 6.74 -15.36
CA GLY A 56 33.20 6.90 -16.80
C GLY A 56 31.89 6.92 -17.61
N ASP A 57 31.36 8.00 -18.21
CA ASP A 57 31.86 8.76 -19.38
C ASP A 57 32.02 7.87 -20.64
N HIS A 58 31.52 8.16 -21.85
CA HIS A 58 31.04 9.40 -22.50
C HIS A 58 30.30 9.03 -23.83
N GLY A 59 29.37 9.84 -24.37
CA GLY A 59 28.83 9.66 -25.74
C GLY A 59 27.50 10.33 -26.13
N ASP A 60 27.55 11.29 -27.05
CA ASP A 60 26.43 11.98 -27.74
C ASP A 60 25.81 11.15 -28.89
N VAL A 61 24.50 11.32 -29.16
CA VAL A 61 23.92 11.51 -30.52
C VAL A 61 22.42 11.85 -30.49
N GLY A 62 22.02 12.82 -31.32
CA GLY A 62 20.85 12.68 -32.22
C GLY A 62 19.51 13.27 -31.78
N ALA A 63 19.20 14.47 -32.28
CA ALA A 63 17.87 15.09 -32.16
C ALA A 63 16.87 14.57 -33.22
N VAL A 64 15.58 14.49 -32.84
CA VAL A 64 14.43 14.64 -33.75
C VAL A 64 13.30 15.41 -33.05
N ASP A 65 12.53 16.16 -33.85
CA ASP A 65 11.47 17.11 -33.48
C ASP A 65 10.08 16.42 -33.36
N GLU A 66 9.00 17.22 -33.21
CA GLU A 66 7.56 16.86 -33.19
C GLU A 66 6.91 16.60 -31.80
N PRO A 67 5.61 16.90 -31.59
CA PRO A 67 5.10 18.27 -31.51
C PRO A 67 4.27 18.53 -30.22
N VAL A 68 4.24 19.79 -29.76
CA VAL A 68 3.60 20.17 -28.49
C VAL A 68 2.07 20.21 -28.58
N ALA A 69 1.41 19.15 -28.11
CA ALA A 69 -0.03 19.17 -27.84
C ALA A 69 -0.32 19.96 -26.54
N GLN A 70 -1.07 21.06 -26.65
CA GLN A 70 -1.51 21.84 -25.48
C GLN A 70 -2.83 21.25 -24.95
N PRO A 71 -2.86 20.66 -23.73
CA PRO A 71 -4.12 20.20 -23.15
C PRO A 71 -4.95 21.40 -22.68
N VAL A 72 -6.14 21.54 -23.25
CA VAL A 72 -7.17 22.48 -22.79
C VAL A 72 -7.52 22.20 -21.32
N SER A 73 -7.22 23.16 -20.45
CA SER A 73 -7.54 23.10 -19.03
C SER A 73 -9.04 23.33 -18.82
N LEU A 74 -9.82 22.25 -18.87
CA LEU A 74 -11.17 22.24 -18.34
C LEU A 74 -11.09 22.63 -16.85
N SER A 75 -11.72 23.75 -16.50
CA SER A 75 -11.75 24.26 -15.12
C SER A 75 -12.46 23.24 -14.24
N ALA A 76 -11.67 22.45 -13.51
CA ALA A 76 -12.19 21.41 -12.65
C ALA A 76 -13.17 22.03 -11.65
N ARG A 77 -14.45 21.67 -11.75
CA ARG A 77 -15.40 21.78 -10.64
C ARG A 77 -14.68 21.28 -9.40
N ARG A 78 -14.64 22.08 -8.33
CA ARG A 78 -13.91 21.79 -7.09
C ARG A 78 -14.26 20.38 -6.61
N ALA A 79 -13.43 19.42 -6.98
CA ALA A 79 -13.70 18.02 -6.74
C ALA A 79 -13.70 17.81 -5.23
N ARG A 80 -14.63 16.98 -4.73
CA ARG A 80 -14.50 16.54 -3.34
C ARG A 80 -13.21 15.73 -3.24
N PRO A 81 -12.40 15.93 -2.17
CA PRO A 81 -11.24 15.09 -1.90
C PRO A 81 -11.66 13.62 -1.97
N ARG A 82 -11.00 12.85 -2.81
CA ARG A 82 -11.26 11.41 -2.92
C ARG A 82 -10.38 10.66 -1.93
N VAL A 83 -10.76 9.43 -1.61
CA VAL A 83 -10.00 8.53 -0.74
C VAL A 83 -9.29 7.47 -1.60
N GLY A 84 -7.98 7.34 -1.43
CA GLY A 84 -7.18 6.26 -2.01
C GLY A 84 -6.77 5.25 -0.95
N VAL A 85 -7.16 3.99 -1.09
CA VAL A 85 -6.78 2.90 -0.18
C VAL A 85 -5.55 2.17 -0.74
N LEU A 86 -4.39 2.40 -0.16
CA LEU A 86 -3.12 1.76 -0.57
C LEU A 86 -3.08 0.32 -0.05
N THR A 87 -2.77 -0.65 -0.91
CA THR A 87 -2.68 -2.06 -0.51
C THR A 87 -1.86 -2.87 -1.51
N GLY A 88 -1.35 -4.03 -1.11
CA GLY A 88 -0.66 -4.93 -2.03
C GLY A 88 -1.62 -5.52 -3.07
N THR A 89 -1.10 -5.95 -4.22
CA THR A 89 -1.93 -6.46 -5.34
C THR A 89 -2.82 -7.67 -4.99
N PHE A 90 -2.52 -8.42 -3.94
CA PHE A 90 -3.40 -9.47 -3.41
C PHE A 90 -4.49 -8.90 -2.49
N GLY A 91 -4.14 -7.93 -1.64
CA GLY A 91 -5.11 -7.22 -0.78
C GLY A 91 -6.12 -6.42 -1.60
N ALA A 92 -5.70 -5.86 -2.74
CA ALA A 92 -6.58 -5.16 -3.68
C ALA A 92 -7.75 -6.04 -4.14
N ARG A 93 -7.50 -7.32 -4.46
CA ARG A 93 -8.53 -8.28 -4.90
C ARG A 93 -9.60 -8.60 -3.84
N VAL A 94 -9.30 -8.35 -2.57
CA VAL A 94 -10.24 -8.50 -1.43
C VAL A 94 -10.97 -7.20 -1.14
N ILE A 95 -10.25 -6.06 -1.21
CA ILE A 95 -10.80 -4.74 -0.86
C ILE A 95 -11.64 -4.15 -2.01
N GLU A 96 -11.29 -4.36 -3.27
CA GLU A 96 -12.02 -3.83 -4.44
C GLU A 96 -13.52 -4.21 -4.45
N PRO A 97 -13.93 -5.48 -4.26
CA PRO A 97 -15.34 -5.83 -4.13
C PRO A 97 -16.04 -5.11 -2.98
N LEU A 98 -15.41 -5.08 -1.80
CA LEU A 98 -15.97 -4.46 -0.60
C LEU A 98 -16.19 -2.94 -0.76
N ILE A 99 -15.29 -2.24 -1.46
CA ILE A 99 -15.49 -0.82 -1.80
C ILE A 99 -16.58 -0.66 -2.87
N GLY A 100 -16.65 -1.56 -3.85
CA GLY A 100 -17.70 -1.57 -4.88
C GLY A 100 -19.11 -1.70 -4.28
N GLU A 101 -19.28 -2.54 -3.26
CA GLU A 101 -20.55 -2.72 -2.54
C GLU A 101 -21.01 -1.47 -1.76
N LEU A 102 -20.10 -0.58 -1.37
CA LEU A 102 -20.47 0.71 -0.76
C LEU A 102 -21.09 1.69 -1.75
N GLY A 103 -20.96 1.47 -3.07
CA GLY A 103 -21.48 2.37 -4.10
C GLY A 103 -20.86 3.78 -4.06
N ARG A 104 -19.60 3.91 -3.63
CA ARG A 104 -18.90 5.19 -3.42
C ARG A 104 -17.92 5.53 -4.53
N ASP A 105 -18.31 6.45 -5.42
CA ASP A 105 -17.48 6.98 -6.50
C ASP A 105 -16.27 7.82 -6.04
N ASP A 106 -16.23 8.18 -4.75
CA ASP A 106 -15.16 8.97 -4.13
C ASP A 106 -14.05 8.13 -3.50
N VAL A 107 -14.20 6.80 -3.42
CA VAL A 107 -13.20 5.88 -2.86
C VAL A 107 -12.62 5.02 -3.99
N ARG A 108 -11.28 4.89 -4.03
CA ARG A 108 -10.56 4.01 -4.96
C ARG A 108 -9.54 3.14 -4.23
N VAL A 109 -9.33 1.92 -4.71
CA VAL A 109 -8.21 1.09 -4.28
C VAL A 109 -6.99 1.40 -5.14
N LEU A 110 -5.82 1.53 -4.51
CA LEU A 110 -4.54 1.80 -5.14
C LEU A 110 -3.63 0.58 -4.92
N PRO A 111 -3.62 -0.39 -5.85
CA PRO A 111 -2.73 -1.54 -5.78
C PRO A 111 -1.28 -1.09 -5.97
N VAL A 112 -0.46 -1.35 -4.96
CA VAL A 112 0.97 -1.09 -4.95
C VAL A 112 1.70 -2.35 -5.39
N THR A 113 2.49 -2.26 -6.46
CA THR A 113 3.36 -3.34 -6.91
C THR A 113 4.66 -3.28 -6.13
N ASN A 114 5.04 -4.40 -5.50
CA ASN A 114 6.30 -4.49 -4.77
C ASN A 114 7.45 -4.82 -5.73
N GLU A 115 8.25 -3.83 -6.12
CA GLU A 115 9.45 -4.06 -6.93
C GLU A 115 10.67 -4.41 -6.07
N PHE A 116 10.66 -4.03 -4.79
CA PHE A 116 11.77 -4.27 -3.86
C PHE A 116 12.12 -5.77 -3.71
N PHE A 117 11.13 -6.66 -3.67
CA PHE A 117 11.32 -8.12 -3.72
C PHE A 117 11.10 -8.70 -5.14
N GLY A 118 11.28 -7.88 -6.18
CA GLY A 118 11.32 -8.32 -7.58
C GLY A 118 9.96 -8.60 -8.23
N GLY A 119 8.88 -7.94 -7.79
CA GLY A 119 7.56 -7.98 -8.46
C GLY A 119 6.70 -9.22 -8.18
N ASN A 120 7.29 -10.28 -7.62
CA ASN A 120 6.62 -11.58 -7.48
C ASN A 120 5.73 -11.71 -6.22
N THR A 121 5.67 -10.69 -5.38
CA THR A 121 4.85 -10.69 -4.16
C THR A 121 3.79 -9.58 -4.19
N GLY A 122 2.58 -9.93 -3.75
CA GLY A 122 1.42 -9.03 -3.73
C GLY A 122 0.86 -8.76 -2.33
N VAL A 123 1.56 -9.17 -1.27
CA VAL A 123 1.08 -9.01 0.11
C VAL A 123 1.30 -7.59 0.62
N THR A 124 0.30 -7.05 1.33
CA THR A 124 0.28 -5.67 1.83
C THR A 124 1.45 -5.36 2.79
N GLY A 125 1.79 -6.27 3.70
CA GLY A 125 2.86 -6.08 4.68
C GLY A 125 4.30 -6.09 4.13
N LEU A 126 4.49 -6.22 2.81
CA LEU A 126 5.81 -6.10 2.16
C LEU A 126 6.02 -4.80 1.39
N MET A 127 5.00 -3.95 1.25
CA MET A 127 5.12 -2.67 0.52
C MET A 127 6.19 -1.78 1.15
N THR A 128 7.09 -1.23 0.32
CA THR A 128 8.18 -0.35 0.77
C THR A 128 7.86 1.13 0.54
N GLY A 129 8.66 2.03 1.12
CA GLY A 129 8.52 3.46 0.90
C GLY A 129 8.79 3.87 -0.55
N ASP A 130 9.72 3.19 -1.24
CA ASP A 130 9.99 3.36 -2.68
C ASP A 130 8.79 2.92 -3.54
N ASP A 131 8.20 1.75 -3.26
CA ASP A 131 6.98 1.28 -3.95
C ASP A 131 5.83 2.29 -3.81
N LEU A 132 5.59 2.75 -2.57
CA LEU A 132 4.57 3.74 -2.25
C LEU A 132 4.85 5.09 -2.89
N THR A 133 6.12 5.52 -2.95
CA THR A 133 6.54 6.76 -3.59
C THR A 133 6.23 6.75 -5.09
N ARG A 134 6.53 5.65 -5.79
CA ARG A 134 6.15 5.48 -7.20
C ARG A 134 4.65 5.56 -7.41
N THR A 135 3.86 4.81 -6.63
CA THR A 135 2.38 4.84 -6.74
C THR A 135 1.82 6.23 -6.45
N LEU A 136 2.29 6.91 -5.40
CA LEU A 136 1.78 8.22 -4.98
C LEU A 136 2.24 9.39 -5.85
N ALA A 137 3.31 9.25 -6.65
CA ALA A 137 3.81 10.30 -7.53
C ALA A 137 2.78 10.72 -8.59
N GLY A 138 1.98 9.77 -9.12
CA GLY A 138 0.93 10.04 -10.09
C GLY A 138 -0.38 10.59 -9.49
N GLU A 139 -0.53 10.54 -8.17
CA GLU A 139 -1.82 10.74 -7.51
C GLU A 139 -2.06 12.19 -7.05
N PRO A 140 -3.32 12.69 -6.98
CA PRO A 140 -3.62 14.09 -6.65
C PRO A 140 -3.21 14.52 -5.23
N ALA A 141 -2.58 15.70 -5.10
CA ALA A 141 -2.15 16.22 -3.79
C ALA A 141 -3.29 16.60 -2.82
N GLY A 142 -4.53 16.73 -3.31
CA GLY A 142 -5.71 17.10 -2.51
C GLY A 142 -6.55 15.93 -1.99
N ASP A 143 -6.17 14.70 -2.31
CA ASP A 143 -6.86 13.47 -1.90
C ASP A 143 -6.28 12.90 -0.59
N ARG A 144 -7.06 12.05 0.08
CA ARG A 144 -6.71 11.39 1.34
C ARG A 144 -6.27 9.95 1.07
N TYR A 145 -5.05 9.61 1.44
CA TYR A 145 -4.49 8.27 1.25
C TYR A 145 -4.52 7.48 2.56
N LEU A 146 -5.08 6.28 2.55
CA LEU A 146 -5.09 5.35 3.68
C LEU A 146 -4.00 4.31 3.48
N LEU A 147 -3.11 4.14 4.46
CA LEU A 147 -2.00 3.19 4.46
C LEU A 147 -2.18 2.17 5.60
N PRO A 148 -2.20 0.86 5.32
CA PRO A 148 -2.23 -0.19 6.34
C PRO A 148 -0.99 -0.17 7.24
N ASP A 149 -1.20 -0.23 8.56
CA ASP A 149 -0.12 -0.20 9.56
C ASP A 149 0.86 -1.39 9.49
N VAL A 150 0.44 -2.53 8.92
CA VAL A 150 1.28 -3.73 8.75
C VAL A 150 2.54 -3.49 7.91
N CYS A 151 2.57 -2.42 7.10
CA CYS A 151 3.72 -2.04 6.27
C CYS A 151 4.85 -1.36 7.07
N LEU A 152 4.58 -0.99 8.33
CA LEU A 152 5.48 -0.25 9.19
C LEU A 152 5.99 -1.13 10.33
N SER A 153 7.26 -0.98 10.67
CA SER A 153 7.81 -1.45 11.95
C SER A 153 7.22 -0.68 13.13
N GLU A 154 7.47 -1.17 14.36
CA GLU A 154 7.07 -0.50 15.60
C GLU A 154 7.61 0.95 15.70
N ASP A 155 8.78 1.21 15.13
CA ASP A 155 9.41 2.54 15.01
C ASP A 155 8.85 3.40 13.85
N GLY A 156 7.81 2.95 13.15
CA GLY A 156 7.16 3.70 12.06
C GLY A 156 7.94 3.74 10.74
N ARG A 157 8.81 2.74 10.48
CA ARG A 157 9.62 2.63 9.25
C ARG A 157 9.15 1.52 8.32
N PHE A 158 9.28 1.75 7.02
CA PHE A 158 9.17 0.74 5.97
C PHE A 158 10.41 -0.18 5.93
N LEU A 159 10.32 -1.27 5.16
CA LEU A 159 11.39 -2.28 5.03
C LEU A 159 12.67 -1.77 4.35
N ASP A 160 12.58 -0.72 3.54
CA ASP A 160 13.70 0.01 2.95
C ASP A 160 14.29 1.09 3.89
N GLY A 161 13.75 1.22 5.11
CA GLY A 161 14.19 2.14 6.14
C GLY A 161 13.60 3.55 6.05
N LEU A 162 12.81 3.85 5.01
CA LEU A 162 12.07 5.11 4.86
C LEU A 162 10.95 5.23 5.90
N THR A 163 10.43 6.44 6.08
CA THR A 163 9.30 6.76 6.97
C THR A 163 8.10 7.28 6.17
N VAL A 164 6.92 7.32 6.80
CA VAL A 164 5.74 7.96 6.20
C VAL A 164 5.93 9.46 5.89
N ALA A 165 6.90 10.13 6.51
CA ALA A 165 7.23 11.53 6.26
C ALA A 165 8.09 11.74 5.01
N ASP A 166 8.73 10.69 4.49
CA ASP A 166 9.55 10.74 3.26
C ASP A 166 8.70 10.57 1.99
N LEU A 167 7.42 10.21 2.12
CA LEU A 167 6.50 10.00 1.00
C LEU A 167 6.09 11.32 0.30
N PRO A 168 5.86 11.31 -1.03
CA PRO A 168 5.51 12.51 -1.80
C PRO A 168 4.06 13.01 -1.58
N ARG A 169 3.28 12.27 -0.78
CA ARG A 169 1.89 12.56 -0.40
C ARG A 169 1.70 12.20 1.07
N PRO A 170 0.93 12.99 1.85
CA PRO A 170 0.58 12.62 3.21
C PRO A 170 -0.33 11.39 3.21
N VAL A 171 -0.03 10.44 4.10
CA VAL A 171 -0.82 9.21 4.31
C VAL A 171 -1.38 9.18 5.73
N GLU A 172 -2.61 8.68 5.88
CA GLU A 172 -3.20 8.33 7.16
C GLU A 172 -2.97 6.83 7.42
N ILE A 173 -2.31 6.51 8.52
CA ILE A 173 -2.09 5.12 8.94
C ILE A 173 -3.41 4.57 9.51
N VAL A 174 -3.84 3.42 9.01
CA VAL A 174 -5.06 2.72 9.45
C VAL A 174 -4.68 1.30 9.89
N PRO A 175 -5.18 0.80 11.04
CA PRO A 175 -5.03 -0.59 11.43
C PRO A 175 -5.47 -1.56 10.33
N THR A 176 -4.73 -2.66 10.17
CA THR A 176 -4.96 -3.66 9.11
C THR A 176 -6.09 -4.62 9.48
N ASP A 177 -7.29 -4.07 9.73
CA ASP A 177 -8.52 -4.81 10.05
C ASP A 177 -9.76 -4.20 9.35
N GLY A 178 -10.80 -5.01 9.17
CA GLY A 178 -11.97 -4.60 8.39
C GLY A 178 -12.81 -3.50 9.05
N ILE A 179 -12.82 -3.48 10.40
CA ILE A 179 -13.56 -2.50 11.20
C ILE A 179 -12.90 -1.12 11.08
N ALA A 180 -11.57 -1.08 11.17
CA ALA A 180 -10.76 0.13 11.05
C ALA A 180 -10.86 0.73 9.65
N LEU A 181 -10.78 -0.08 8.58
CA LEU A 181 -10.98 0.42 7.21
C LEU A 181 -12.37 1.02 7.05
N ARG A 182 -13.45 0.31 7.44
CA ARG A 182 -14.82 0.85 7.35
C ARG A 182 -14.94 2.19 8.09
N ARG A 183 -14.50 2.27 9.36
CA ARG A 183 -14.52 3.51 10.15
C ARG A 183 -13.73 4.64 9.49
N ALA A 184 -12.57 4.33 8.90
CA ALA A 184 -11.76 5.31 8.20
C ALA A 184 -12.46 5.88 6.94
N LEU A 185 -13.27 5.07 6.26
CA LEU A 185 -14.08 5.49 5.11
C LEU A 185 -15.34 6.26 5.52
N GLU A 186 -16.03 5.85 6.60
CA GLU A 186 -17.20 6.54 7.16
C GLU A 186 -16.87 7.99 7.55
N ARG A 187 -15.66 8.26 8.07
CA ARG A 187 -15.17 9.62 8.37
C ARG A 187 -15.03 10.55 7.16
N ALA A 188 -15.12 10.03 5.93
CA ALA A 188 -14.99 10.81 4.69
C ALA A 188 -16.33 11.14 4.02
N ALA A 189 -17.46 10.69 4.56
CA ALA A 189 -18.81 10.99 4.05
C ALA A 189 -19.39 12.28 4.65
#